data_AF-A0A444QZB2-F1
#
_entry.id   AF-A0A444QZB2-F1
#
_cell.length_a   1.000
_cell.length_b   1.000
_cell.length_c   1.000
_cell.angle_alpha   90.00
_cell.angle_beta   90.00
_cell.angle_gamma   90.00
#
_symmetry.space_group_name_H-M   'P 1'
#
loop_
_entity.id
_entity.type
_entity.pdbx_description
1 polymer ?
#
loop_
_entity_poly.entity_id
_entity_poly.type
_entity_poly.pdbx_seq_one_letter_code
_entity_poly.pdbx_strand_id
1 'polypeptide(L)'
;QLQIDQLEIIERNRVHEGQELKILGAIGEGKAPTSVPSAASCALEEILRQGREMIQWSSPKPQNGDWHIGRGVAIIMQKSGIPDIDQANCMIKLESDGTFIVHSGGADIGTGLDTVVTKLAAEVLHCPPQDVHVISGDTDHALFDKGAYASSGTCFSGNAARLAAENL
;
A
#
# COMPACT_ATOMS: atom_id res chain seq x y z
N GLN A 1 -29.93 14.78 -13.29
CA GLN A 1 -29.28 13.47 -13.10
C GLN A 1 -29.30 12.71 -14.43
N LEU A 2 -28.23 11.99 -14.76
CA LEU A 2 -28.01 11.38 -16.09
C LEU A 2 -28.86 10.11 -16.37
N GLN A 3 -29.66 9.63 -15.42
CA GLN A 3 -30.45 8.39 -15.54
C GLN A 3 -29.61 7.14 -15.88
N ILE A 4 -28.35 7.12 -15.42
CA ILE A 4 -27.41 5.99 -15.59
C ILE A 4 -27.15 5.39 -14.21
N ASP A 5 -26.99 4.06 -14.15
CA ASP A 5 -26.61 3.34 -12.94
C ASP A 5 -25.24 3.82 -12.41
N GLN A 6 -25.09 3.91 -11.08
CA GLN A 6 -23.87 4.44 -10.47
C GLN A 6 -22.63 3.58 -10.80
N LEU A 7 -22.77 2.26 -10.80
CA LEU A 7 -21.67 1.36 -11.12
C LEU A 7 -21.28 1.49 -12.59
N GLU A 8 -22.26 1.68 -13.47
CA GLU A 8 -21.99 1.95 -14.89
C GLU A 8 -21.25 3.28 -15.11
N ILE A 9 -21.60 4.34 -14.36
CA ILE A 9 -20.83 5.59 -14.40
C ILE A 9 -19.38 5.34 -13.98
N ILE A 10 -19.15 4.56 -12.92
CA ILE A 10 -17.81 4.23 -12.44
C ILE A 10 -17.04 3.41 -13.48
N GLU A 11 -17.64 2.36 -14.03
CA GLU A 11 -17.01 1.50 -15.05
C GLU A 11 -16.60 2.28 -16.30
N ARG A 12 -17.42 3.26 -16.72
CA ARG A 12 -17.12 4.11 -17.88
C ARG A 12 -15.96 5.09 -17.64
N ASN A 13 -15.69 5.46 -16.38
CA ASN A 13 -14.77 6.56 -16.04
C ASN A 13 -13.57 6.15 -15.17
N ARG A 14 -13.49 4.90 -14.73
CA ARG A 14 -12.40 4.40 -13.90
C ARG A 14 -11.06 4.44 -14.65
N VAL A 15 -9.98 4.38 -13.88
CA VAL A 15 -8.62 4.25 -14.42
C VAL A 15 -8.42 2.85 -14.98
N HIS A 16 -7.70 2.76 -16.10
CA HIS A 16 -7.23 1.51 -16.71
C HIS A 16 -5.72 1.37 -16.56
N GLU A 17 -5.23 0.14 -16.68
CA GLU A 17 -3.80 -0.12 -16.80
C GLU A 17 -3.20 0.61 -18.02
N GLY A 18 -2.02 1.19 -17.84
CA GLY A 18 -1.35 2.03 -18.84
C GLY A 18 -1.95 3.42 -19.02
N GLN A 19 -3.09 3.74 -18.40
CA GLN A 19 -3.73 5.04 -18.57
C GLN A 19 -2.89 6.18 -17.98
N GLU A 20 -2.67 7.23 -18.76
CA GLU A 20 -2.08 8.48 -18.28
C GLU A 20 -3.01 9.20 -17.31
N LEU A 21 -2.49 9.51 -16.13
CA LEU A 21 -3.19 10.19 -15.06
C LEU A 21 -2.96 11.71 -15.17
N LYS A 22 -3.49 12.30 -16.25
CA LYS A 22 -3.31 13.73 -16.59
C LYS A 22 -3.64 14.68 -15.45
N ILE A 23 -4.64 14.33 -14.63
CA ILE A 23 -5.03 15.10 -13.46
C ILE A 23 -3.92 15.17 -12.39
N LEU A 24 -3.14 14.09 -12.19
CA LEU A 24 -2.00 14.11 -11.27
C LEU A 24 -0.86 14.95 -11.81
N GLY A 25 -0.68 14.99 -13.14
CA GLY A 25 0.25 15.93 -13.77
C GLY A 25 -0.15 17.39 -13.54
N ALA A 26 -1.45 17.70 -13.55
CA ALA A 26 -1.96 19.06 -13.32
C ALA A 26 -2.02 19.48 -11.85
N ILE A 27 -2.23 18.53 -10.93
CA ILE A 27 -2.36 18.78 -9.47
C ILE A 27 -1.01 18.71 -8.75
N GLY A 28 0.08 18.34 -9.44
CA GLY A 28 1.42 18.19 -8.88
C GLY A 28 1.78 19.26 -7.86
N GLU A 29 2.09 18.82 -6.63
CA GLU A 29 2.39 19.62 -5.43
C GLU A 29 3.68 20.45 -5.58
N GLY A 30 3.76 21.37 -6.54
CA GLY A 30 4.85 22.34 -6.72
C GLY A 30 6.23 21.76 -7.06
N LYS A 31 6.41 20.44 -6.99
CA LYS A 31 7.54 19.70 -7.54
C LYS A 31 7.03 18.93 -8.74
N ALA A 32 7.40 19.40 -9.93
CA ALA A 32 7.16 18.71 -11.17
C ALA A 32 7.49 17.21 -11.04
N PRO A 33 6.62 16.30 -11.48
CA PRO A 33 7.07 15.39 -12.49
C PRO A 33 7.08 16.15 -13.83
N THR A 34 8.18 16.07 -14.56
CA THR A 34 8.28 16.61 -15.93
C THR A 34 7.37 15.83 -16.91
N SER A 35 6.75 14.73 -16.45
CA SER A 35 5.89 13.84 -17.22
C SER A 35 4.63 13.44 -16.45
N VAL A 36 3.55 13.20 -17.18
CA VAL A 36 2.29 12.68 -16.62
C VAL A 36 2.51 11.23 -16.19
N PRO A 37 2.23 10.84 -14.93
CA PRO A 37 2.37 9.46 -14.52
C PRO A 37 1.31 8.58 -15.18
N SER A 38 1.63 7.31 -15.43
CA SER A 38 0.68 6.30 -15.89
C SER A 38 0.39 5.27 -14.80
N ALA A 39 -0.81 4.69 -14.83
CA ALA A 39 -1.16 3.58 -13.95
C ALA A 39 -0.43 2.31 -14.42
N ALA A 40 0.65 1.93 -13.75
CA ALA A 40 1.47 0.77 -14.13
C ALA A 40 0.69 -0.56 -14.08
N SER A 41 -0.25 -0.71 -13.15
CA SER A 41 -1.19 -1.82 -13.08
C SER A 41 -2.53 -1.34 -12.56
N CYS A 42 -3.63 -1.97 -12.99
CA CYS A 42 -4.96 -1.67 -12.47
C CYS A 42 -5.92 -2.86 -12.57
N ALA A 43 -6.23 -3.50 -11.43
CA ALA A 43 -7.17 -4.62 -11.37
C ALA A 43 -8.64 -4.19 -11.13
N LEU A 44 -8.95 -2.90 -11.29
CA LEU A 44 -10.23 -2.34 -10.83
C LEU A 44 -11.44 -2.93 -11.58
N GLU A 45 -11.30 -3.27 -12.86
CA GLU A 45 -12.35 -3.95 -13.63
C GLU A 45 -12.78 -5.27 -12.98
N GLU A 46 -11.79 -6.12 -12.68
CA GLU A 46 -12.04 -7.42 -12.10
C GLU A 46 -12.59 -7.31 -10.67
N ILE A 47 -12.07 -6.36 -9.88
CA ILE A 47 -12.57 -6.10 -8.52
C ILE A 47 -14.02 -5.61 -8.54
N LEU A 48 -14.37 -4.71 -9.47
CA LEU A 48 -15.75 -4.22 -9.60
C LEU A 48 -16.70 -5.32 -10.07
N ARG A 49 -16.27 -6.17 -11.01
CA ARG A 49 -17.03 -7.35 -11.45
C ARG A 49 -17.32 -8.30 -10.29
N GLN A 50 -16.31 -8.68 -9.52
CA GLN A 50 -16.47 -9.54 -8.35
C GLN A 50 -17.36 -8.88 -7.29
N GLY A 51 -17.11 -7.61 -6.97
CA GLY A 51 -17.91 -6.86 -6.00
C GLY A 51 -19.39 -6.79 -6.39
N ARG A 52 -19.68 -6.54 -7.68
CA ARG A 52 -21.04 -6.52 -8.25
C ARG A 52 -21.78 -7.83 -8.01
N GLU A 53 -21.11 -8.96 -8.23
CA GLU A 53 -21.66 -10.29 -8.02
C GLU A 53 -21.88 -10.57 -6.53
N MET A 54 -20.88 -10.31 -5.69
CA MET A 54 -20.92 -10.58 -4.24
C MET A 54 -22.03 -9.82 -3.52
N ILE A 55 -22.28 -8.55 -3.89
CA ILE A 55 -23.34 -7.73 -3.28
C ILE A 55 -24.67 -7.81 -4.04
N GLN A 56 -24.74 -8.68 -5.07
CA GLN A 56 -25.90 -8.88 -5.92
C GLN A 56 -26.45 -7.56 -6.48
N TRP A 57 -25.58 -6.69 -7.01
CA TRP A 57 -25.88 -5.30 -7.37
C TRP A 57 -27.22 -5.13 -8.11
N SER A 58 -27.42 -5.95 -9.15
CA SER A 58 -28.58 -5.88 -10.05
C SER A 58 -29.83 -6.61 -9.55
N SER A 59 -29.78 -7.31 -8.42
CA SER A 59 -30.96 -7.95 -7.85
C SER A 59 -31.93 -6.93 -7.26
N PRO A 60 -33.23 -7.24 -7.13
CA PRO A 60 -34.15 -6.42 -6.36
C PRO A 60 -33.61 -6.22 -4.93
N LYS A 61 -33.72 -5.00 -4.41
CA LYS A 61 -33.37 -4.72 -3.02
C LYS A 61 -34.48 -5.29 -2.13
N PRO A 62 -34.14 -5.94 -1.00
CA PRO A 62 -35.15 -6.48 -0.11
C PRO A 62 -36.06 -5.37 0.42
N GLN A 63 -37.35 -5.69 0.58
CA GLN A 63 -38.30 -4.83 1.27
C GLN A 63 -38.33 -5.24 2.74
N ASN A 64 -38.25 -4.27 3.66
CA ASN A 64 -38.23 -4.54 5.10
C ASN A 64 -39.07 -3.50 5.85
N GLY A 65 -40.40 -3.63 5.76
CA GLY A 65 -41.33 -2.68 6.38
C GLY A 65 -41.05 -1.25 5.96
N ASP A 66 -40.86 -0.37 6.95
CA ASP A 66 -40.60 1.07 6.75
C ASP A 66 -39.13 1.39 6.39
N TRP A 67 -38.24 0.39 6.34
CA TRP A 67 -36.82 0.61 6.07
C TRP A 67 -36.52 0.67 4.56
N HIS A 68 -35.82 1.72 4.16
CA HIS A 68 -35.24 1.83 2.83
C HIS A 68 -33.84 1.24 2.78
N ILE A 69 -33.62 0.29 1.88
CA ILE A 69 -32.33 -0.38 1.72
C ILE A 69 -31.65 0.15 0.45
N GLY A 70 -30.40 0.60 0.61
CA GLY A 70 -29.53 1.07 -0.47
C GLY A 70 -28.40 0.08 -0.75
N ARG A 71 -27.85 0.14 -1.97
CA ARG A 71 -26.55 -0.45 -2.32
C ARG A 71 -25.69 0.68 -2.86
N GLY A 72 -24.44 0.75 -2.42
CA GLY A 72 -23.51 1.80 -2.79
C GLY A 72 -22.15 1.21 -3.16
N VAL A 73 -21.42 1.93 -3.99
CA VAL A 73 -20.06 1.60 -4.40
C VAL A 73 -19.22 2.87 -4.39
N ALA A 74 -17.95 2.73 -4.01
CA ALA A 74 -16.96 3.79 -4.06
C ALA A 74 -15.66 3.22 -4.61
N ILE A 75 -14.99 3.99 -5.47
CA ILE A 75 -13.63 3.72 -5.90
C ILE A 75 -12.75 4.87 -5.44
N ILE A 76 -11.56 4.55 -4.91
CA ILE A 76 -10.63 5.53 -4.34
C ILE A 76 -9.23 5.16 -4.83
N MET A 77 -8.47 6.17 -5.24
CA MET A 77 -7.04 6.05 -5.49
C MET A 77 -6.31 6.73 -4.34
N GLN A 78 -5.49 5.96 -3.62
CA GLN A 78 -4.70 6.45 -2.49
C GLN A 78 -3.22 6.40 -2.85
N LYS A 79 -2.52 7.51 -2.63
CA LYS A 79 -1.05 7.57 -2.70
C LYS A 79 -0.45 7.06 -1.39
N SER A 80 0.65 6.32 -1.46
CA SER A 80 1.42 5.84 -0.30
C SER A 80 2.80 6.49 -0.28
N GLY A 81 3.10 7.22 0.78
CA GLY A 81 4.29 8.05 0.93
C GLY A 81 4.38 9.20 -0.09
N ILE A 82 5.46 9.98 0.03
CA ILE A 82 5.77 11.12 -0.83
C ILE A 82 7.09 10.84 -1.55
N PRO A 83 7.05 10.50 -2.86
CA PRO A 83 8.26 10.28 -3.66
C PRO A 83 9.24 11.45 -3.56
N ASP A 84 10.53 11.15 -3.65
CA ASP A 84 11.67 12.09 -3.60
C ASP A 84 11.79 12.92 -2.31
N ILE A 85 10.89 12.73 -1.35
CA ILE A 85 10.95 13.35 -0.04
C ILE A 85 11.08 12.24 1.01
N ASP A 86 10.24 11.20 0.95
CA ASP A 86 10.23 10.10 1.91
C ASP A 86 11.44 9.20 1.77
N GLN A 87 11.99 8.81 2.92
CA GLN A 87 13.23 8.03 3.02
C GLN A 87 13.12 7.10 4.23
N ALA A 88 13.66 5.90 4.07
CA ALA A 88 13.76 4.89 5.11
C ALA A 88 15.10 4.16 4.94
N ASN A 89 15.75 3.84 6.06
CA ASN A 89 16.97 3.06 6.09
C ASN A 89 16.78 1.86 7.01
N CYS A 90 17.48 0.78 6.67
CA CYS A 90 17.51 -0.45 7.43
C CYS A 90 18.92 -1.00 7.43
N MET A 91 19.31 -1.63 8.53
CA MET A 91 20.54 -2.42 8.63
C MET A 91 20.17 -3.81 9.11
N ILE A 92 20.82 -4.83 8.54
CA ILE A 92 20.66 -6.22 8.98
C ILE A 92 22.02 -6.73 9.41
N LYS A 93 22.05 -7.45 10.54
CA LYS A 93 23.24 -8.08 11.08
C LYS A 93 22.99 -9.57 11.23
N LEU A 94 23.89 -10.39 10.69
CA LEU A 94 23.96 -11.82 10.97
C LEU A 94 24.70 -12.04 12.28
N GLU A 95 24.06 -12.74 13.21
CA GLU A 95 24.66 -13.12 14.49
C GLU A 95 25.40 -14.46 14.39
N SER A 96 26.26 -14.73 15.39
CA SER A 96 27.12 -15.93 15.38
C SER A 96 26.36 -17.25 15.53
N ASP A 97 25.10 -17.21 15.99
CA ASP A 97 24.21 -18.37 16.11
C ASP A 97 23.37 -18.63 14.84
N GLY A 98 23.53 -17.80 13.81
CA GLY A 98 22.79 -17.91 12.55
C GLY A 98 21.46 -17.13 12.52
N THR A 99 21.11 -16.42 13.60
CA THR A 99 19.95 -15.51 13.63
C THR A 99 20.30 -14.13 13.06
N PHE A 100 19.27 -13.32 12.81
CA PHE A 100 19.43 -11.98 12.23
C PHE A 100 18.81 -10.92 13.13
N ILE A 101 19.52 -9.79 13.27
CA ILE A 101 18.97 -8.57 13.89
C ILE A 101 18.74 -7.53 12.79
N VAL A 102 17.51 -7.05 12.69
CA VAL A 102 17.07 -6.02 11.74
C VAL A 102 16.85 -4.71 12.49
N HIS A 103 17.72 -3.74 12.25
CA HIS A 103 17.59 -2.38 12.76
C HIS A 103 16.76 -1.56 11.77
N SER A 104 15.48 -1.34 12.08
CA SER A 104 14.54 -0.61 11.24
C SER A 104 14.19 0.75 11.85
N GLY A 105 14.37 1.84 11.10
CA GLY A 105 13.98 3.15 11.60
C GLY A 105 12.47 3.37 11.71
N GLY A 106 11.68 2.58 10.97
CA GLY A 106 10.22 2.71 10.94
C GLY A 106 9.60 2.27 12.27
N ALA A 107 8.93 3.19 12.96
CA ALA A 107 8.22 2.87 14.20
C ALA A 107 6.91 2.14 13.91
N ASP A 108 6.69 0.97 14.53
CA ASP A 108 5.41 0.29 14.50
C ASP A 108 4.46 0.87 15.56
N ILE A 109 3.44 1.59 15.09
CA ILE A 109 2.41 2.21 15.95
C ILE A 109 1.13 1.35 16.04
N GLY A 110 1.22 0.07 15.71
CA GLY A 110 0.11 -0.88 15.67
C GLY A 110 -0.36 -1.25 14.26
N THR A 111 0.43 -0.91 13.23
CA THR A 111 0.15 -1.30 11.84
C THR A 111 0.68 -2.69 11.51
N GLY A 112 1.55 -3.24 12.37
CA GLY A 112 2.23 -4.52 12.14
C GLY A 112 3.47 -4.36 11.24
N LEU A 113 4.06 -3.17 11.18
CA LEU A 113 5.26 -2.89 10.39
C LEU A 113 6.42 -3.81 10.75
N ASP A 114 6.63 -4.11 12.04
CA ASP A 114 7.71 -5.00 12.46
C ASP A 114 7.52 -6.42 11.88
N THR A 115 6.27 -6.88 11.80
CA THR A 115 5.93 -8.15 11.18
C THR A 115 6.17 -8.13 9.66
N VAL A 116 5.85 -7.02 8.99
CA VAL A 116 6.11 -6.85 7.56
C VAL A 116 7.61 -6.88 7.27
N VAL A 117 8.40 -6.12 8.04
CA VAL A 117 9.86 -6.09 7.95
C VAL A 117 10.46 -7.47 8.17
N THR A 118 10.02 -8.18 9.22
CA THR A 118 10.44 -9.56 9.52
C THR A 118 10.22 -10.49 8.33
N LYS A 119 9.00 -10.48 7.75
CA LYS A 119 8.65 -11.36 6.62
C LYS A 119 9.47 -11.04 5.37
N LEU A 120 9.66 -9.77 5.04
CA LEU A 120 10.44 -9.35 3.88
C LEU A 120 11.91 -9.76 4.01
N ALA A 121 12.51 -9.51 5.18
CA ALA A 121 13.89 -9.92 5.44
C ALA A 121 14.04 -11.45 5.40
N ALA A 122 13.15 -12.20 6.08
CA ALA A 122 13.20 -13.65 6.13
C ALA A 122 13.04 -14.31 4.75
N GLU A 123 12.15 -13.77 3.90
CA GLU A 123 11.94 -14.27 2.53
C GLU A 123 13.21 -14.14 1.68
N VAL A 124 13.85 -12.97 1.72
CA VAL A 124 15.10 -12.70 0.98
C VAL A 124 16.26 -13.53 1.51
N LEU A 125 16.40 -13.64 2.84
CA LEU A 125 17.48 -14.38 3.50
C LEU A 125 17.23 -15.90 3.49
N HIS A 126 16.07 -16.35 3.00
CA HIS A 126 15.65 -17.74 2.97
C HIS A 126 15.73 -18.44 4.33
N CYS A 127 15.36 -17.71 5.39
CA CYS A 127 15.35 -18.22 6.75
C CYS A 127 13.92 -18.25 7.34
N PRO A 128 13.70 -19.05 8.40
CA PRO A 128 12.45 -18.98 9.14
C PRO A 128 12.23 -17.58 9.77
N PRO A 129 11.01 -17.02 9.74
CA PRO A 129 10.73 -15.71 10.33
C PRO A 129 11.07 -15.58 11.82
N GLN A 130 11.03 -16.68 12.58
CA GLN A 130 11.42 -16.67 13.99
C GLN A 130 12.91 -16.43 14.24
N ASP A 131 13.75 -16.57 13.22
CA ASP A 131 15.20 -16.33 13.30
C ASP A 131 15.55 -14.86 12.99
N VAL A 132 14.53 -14.01 12.77
CA VAL A 132 14.68 -12.58 12.48
C VAL A 132 14.10 -11.76 13.63
N HIS A 133 14.96 -10.97 14.27
CA HIS A 133 14.61 -10.08 15.37
C HIS A 133 14.65 -8.62 14.93
N VAL A 134 13.54 -7.90 15.08
CA VAL A 134 13.46 -6.48 14.70
C VAL A 134 13.69 -5.60 15.91
N ILE A 135 14.58 -4.62 15.77
CA ILE A 135 14.73 -3.47 16.66
C ILE A 135 14.20 -2.26 15.89
N SER A 136 13.09 -1.70 16.33
CA SER A 136 12.43 -0.55 15.71
C SER A 136 12.16 0.58 16.70
N GLY A 137 12.06 1.81 16.20
CA GLY A 137 11.65 2.99 16.99
C GLY A 137 12.66 3.52 18.01
N ASP A 138 13.83 2.90 18.15
CA ASP A 138 14.93 3.37 19.00
C ASP A 138 15.97 4.11 18.16
N THR A 139 16.07 5.43 18.31
CA THR A 139 16.98 6.28 17.53
C THR A 139 18.46 6.09 17.86
N ASP A 140 18.80 5.45 18.99
CA ASP A 140 20.18 5.11 19.31
C ASP A 140 20.64 3.84 18.55
N HIS A 141 19.70 2.97 18.17
CA HIS A 141 19.99 1.69 17.52
C HIS A 141 19.54 1.60 16.06
N ALA A 142 18.51 2.32 15.67
CA ALA A 142 17.91 2.26 14.34
C ALA A 142 18.41 3.40 13.44
N LEU A 143 18.48 3.12 12.15
CA LEU A 143 18.84 4.13 11.15
C LEU A 143 17.69 5.11 10.90
N PHE A 144 18.00 6.22 10.22
CA PHE A 144 17.00 7.24 9.91
C PHE A 144 15.86 6.68 9.05
N ASP A 145 14.63 6.92 9.50
CA ASP A 145 13.39 6.72 8.76
C ASP A 145 12.45 7.85 9.16
N LYS A 146 11.55 8.24 8.26
CA LYS A 146 10.52 9.25 8.57
C LYS A 146 9.46 8.75 9.55
N GLY A 147 9.35 7.45 9.74
CA GLY A 147 8.40 6.82 10.64
C GLY A 147 7.04 6.57 9.99
N ALA A 148 6.09 6.11 10.81
CA ALA A 148 4.76 5.72 10.37
C ALA A 148 3.90 6.92 9.94
N TYR A 149 3.90 7.20 8.64
CA TYR A 149 3.13 8.29 8.02
C TYR A 149 2.68 7.91 6.60
N ALA A 150 1.59 8.52 6.10
CA ALA A 150 1.12 8.42 4.71
C ALA A 150 1.04 6.99 4.11
N SER A 151 0.73 5.97 4.93
CA SER A 151 0.71 4.56 4.48
C SER A 151 2.03 4.11 3.81
N SER A 152 3.15 4.71 4.21
CA SER A 152 4.46 4.52 3.57
C SER A 152 5.22 3.30 4.07
N GLY A 153 4.91 2.80 5.28
CA GLY A 153 5.76 1.83 6.00
C GLY A 153 6.18 0.62 5.17
N THR A 154 5.25 -0.06 4.50
CA THR A 154 5.60 -1.19 3.63
C THR A 154 6.42 -0.77 2.42
N CYS A 155 6.08 0.36 1.80
CA CYS A 155 6.73 0.85 0.57
C CYS A 155 8.16 1.34 0.82
N PHE A 156 8.42 1.99 1.95
CA PHE A 156 9.72 2.58 2.27
C PHE A 156 10.49 1.70 3.25
N SER A 157 10.04 1.59 4.51
CA SER A 157 10.72 0.80 5.55
C SER A 157 10.80 -0.69 5.21
N GLY A 158 9.74 -1.26 4.64
CA GLY A 158 9.72 -2.64 4.15
C GLY A 158 10.72 -2.88 3.01
N ASN A 159 10.75 -2.00 2.00
CA ASN A 159 11.76 -2.10 0.94
C ASN A 159 13.18 -1.84 1.44
N ALA A 160 13.39 -0.97 2.43
CA ALA A 160 14.70 -0.77 3.04
C ALA A 160 15.19 -2.07 3.68
N ALA A 161 14.33 -2.82 4.37
CA ALA A 161 14.67 -4.14 4.91
C ALA A 161 14.96 -5.17 3.81
N ARG A 162 14.14 -5.21 2.74
CA ARG A 162 14.38 -6.07 1.58
C ARG A 162 15.75 -5.79 0.95
N LEU A 163 16.06 -4.52 0.69
CA LEU A 163 17.34 -4.10 0.12
C LEU A 163 18.51 -4.40 1.05
N ALA A 164 18.37 -4.18 2.36
CA ALA A 164 19.42 -4.52 3.32
C ALA A 164 19.70 -6.03 3.35
N ALA A 165 18.66 -6.87 3.25
CA ALA A 165 18.79 -8.32 3.15
C ALA A 165 19.46 -8.77 1.84
N GLU A 166 19.17 -8.13 0.72
CA GLU A 166 19.80 -8.42 -0.58
C GLU A 166 21.29 -8.05 -0.63
N ASN A 167 21.73 -7.15 0.25
CA ASN A 167 23.11 -6.66 0.32
C ASN A 167 23.92 -7.27 1.49
N LEU A 168 23.39 -8.28 2.17
CA LEU A 168 24.06 -8.99 3.26
C LEU A 168 25.09 -10.00 2.72
#